data_AF-A0A9X1R3J5-F1
#
_entry.id   AF-A0A9X1R3J5-F1
#
_cell.length_a   1.000
_cell.length_b   1.000
_cell.length_c   1.000
_cell.angle_alpha   90.00
_cell.angle_beta   90.00
_cell.angle_gamma   90.00
#
_symmetry.space_group_name_H-M   'P 1'
#
loop_
_entity.id
_entity.type
_entity.pdbx_description
1 polymer ?
#
loop_
_entity_poly.entity_id
_entity_poly.type
_entity_poly.pdbx_seq_one_letter_code
_entity_poly.pdbx_strand_id
1 'polypeptide(L)'
;MIKIITNLFTSDKRFLIGLFLILSFSFSYGQEVIKPRVGSSPDKSILIKGGQQEGPGTGNSIEVPNDDATYGSTPKQLVENILATSCMSIGNVRFGYYQKNGNNWTWNNQFGGSTLDRQLGYFNEGNAVNFGIEEGLLLSTGKIKNARGPSVSDGFSDEMNSNASDPDLALITEHTMYDAAVLEIDFTPVGTKIEFQFIFASDEYLEYCGTVYEDAFGFFLSGPGIAGGEGYQHDAVNLALVPGTSDEITINTIHPYVASNVNGNSVAAKNQAYYANNNINVSTEFDGGTVVMTAEYSGLTSGQQYKMKMAIADASDQQWDAGVFLKARSFTSNALVVNDPEPLCLGVTTADITAPAITAGSTISGPYTYWQDEAATIAFTTPTVAPVGTYYIKAVDNDSGCEIIKPVTVSNSDLDSSYTKQNITCFGDSNGSIDLSVTGGTGSYTYSWTTNDGSGLNPSSQDQSGLTAGTYKVTVDDGNCTISETVVITQAVAVDPPVSGGDQTECEASPIQTLTATATVPGGQAVVWYDAAT
;
A
#
# COMPACT_ATOMS: atom_id res chain seq x y z
N MET A 1 30.36 -5.74 -41.77
CA MET A 1 31.69 -5.98 -42.35
C MET A 1 31.98 -7.48 -42.26
N ILE A 2 31.36 -8.27 -43.15
CA ILE A 2 31.39 -9.74 -43.16
C ILE A 2 31.96 -10.15 -44.52
N LYS A 3 33.27 -10.41 -44.55
CA LYS A 3 34.01 -11.23 -45.51
C LYS A 3 35.48 -11.16 -45.10
N ILE A 4 36.19 -12.28 -45.23
CA ILE A 4 37.54 -12.58 -44.68
C ILE A 4 37.36 -13.08 -43.23
N ILE A 5 37.45 -14.37 -42.88
CA ILE A 5 38.50 -15.35 -43.18
C ILE A 5 37.86 -16.75 -43.27
N THR A 6 37.93 -17.34 -44.47
CA THR A 6 37.91 -18.79 -44.67
C THR A 6 39.37 -19.20 -44.86
N ASN A 7 39.81 -20.25 -44.16
CA ASN A 7 41.12 -20.94 -44.19
C ASN A 7 41.91 -20.78 -42.90
N LEU A 8 41.80 -21.77 -42.00
CA LEU A 8 42.89 -22.38 -41.24
C LEU A 8 42.30 -23.33 -40.18
N PHE A 9 41.87 -24.52 -40.61
CA PHE A 9 41.78 -25.67 -39.71
C PHE A 9 42.32 -26.90 -40.44
N THR A 10 43.64 -27.04 -40.39
CA THR A 10 44.31 -28.33 -40.55
C THR A 10 45.21 -28.52 -39.35
N SER A 11 44.91 -29.56 -38.56
CA SER A 11 45.86 -30.39 -37.81
C SER A 11 46.99 -29.68 -37.06
N ASP A 12 46.90 -29.52 -35.74
CA ASP A 12 47.58 -30.45 -34.82
C ASP A 12 47.38 -30.05 -33.35
N LYS A 13 47.41 -31.05 -32.47
CA LYS A 13 47.33 -30.89 -31.02
C LYS A 13 48.72 -30.57 -30.45
N ARG A 14 48.73 -29.77 -29.37
CA ARG A 14 49.78 -29.55 -28.36
C ARG A 14 50.73 -28.37 -28.63
N PHE A 15 50.49 -27.24 -27.97
CA PHE A 15 51.45 -26.66 -27.01
C PHE A 15 50.77 -25.60 -26.14
N LEU A 16 51.10 -25.66 -24.84
CA LEU A 16 50.59 -24.85 -23.75
C LEU A 16 51.35 -23.50 -23.68
N ILE A 17 50.61 -22.45 -23.28
CA ILE A 17 51.05 -21.27 -22.50
C ILE A 17 51.93 -20.23 -23.21
N GLY A 18 51.38 -19.01 -23.30
CA GLY A 18 52.19 -17.78 -23.27
C GLY A 18 51.61 -16.63 -24.09
N LEU A 19 50.89 -15.73 -23.41
CA LEU A 19 50.65 -14.34 -23.80
C LEU A 19 49.58 -14.09 -24.88
N PHE A 20 48.33 -13.90 -24.44
CA PHE A 20 47.38 -13.04 -25.15
C PHE A 20 46.93 -11.93 -24.20
N LEU A 21 47.37 -10.72 -24.52
CA LEU A 21 46.75 -9.49 -24.04
C LEU A 21 45.25 -9.56 -24.35
N ILE A 22 44.43 -9.70 -23.32
CA ILE A 22 43.03 -9.34 -23.42
C ILE A 22 43.01 -7.82 -23.30
N LEU A 23 42.82 -7.14 -24.44
CA LEU A 23 42.19 -5.83 -24.43
C LEU A 23 40.78 -6.03 -23.85
N SER A 24 40.67 -5.82 -22.55
CA SER A 24 39.39 -5.70 -21.86
C SER A 24 38.74 -4.40 -22.32
N PHE A 25 37.91 -4.49 -23.35
CA PHE A 25 36.82 -3.53 -23.53
C PHE A 25 35.81 -3.82 -22.42
N SER A 26 35.91 -3.07 -21.32
CA SER A 26 34.84 -3.00 -20.34
C SER A 26 33.66 -2.29 -20.98
N PHE A 27 32.71 -3.04 -21.51
CA PHE A 27 31.33 -2.54 -21.55
C PHE A 27 30.84 -2.53 -20.10
N SER A 28 30.81 -1.34 -19.52
CA SER A 28 30.07 -1.10 -18.28
C SER A 28 28.59 -1.24 -18.64
N TYR A 29 28.05 -2.46 -18.51
CA TYR A 29 26.61 -2.66 -18.46
C TYR A 29 26.08 -1.81 -17.29
N GLY A 30 25.09 -0.97 -17.57
CA GLY A 30 24.30 -0.30 -16.55
C GLY A 30 23.55 -1.37 -15.77
N GLN A 31 24.20 -1.91 -14.75
CA GLN A 31 23.56 -2.64 -13.67
C GLN A 31 22.81 -1.59 -12.88
N GLU A 32 21.48 -1.71 -12.79
CA GLU A 32 20.80 -1.23 -11.59
C GLU A 32 21.33 -2.10 -10.46
N VAL A 33 22.40 -1.63 -9.80
CA VAL A 33 22.64 -2.05 -8.44
C VAL A 33 21.39 -1.56 -7.72
N ILE A 34 20.46 -2.47 -7.42
CA ILE A 34 19.59 -2.28 -6.28
C ILE A 34 20.57 -2.06 -5.13
N LYS A 35 20.87 -0.79 -4.85
CA LYS A 35 21.65 -0.45 -3.67
C LYS A 35 20.79 -1.00 -2.55
N PRO A 36 21.34 -1.93 -1.74
CA PRO A 36 20.56 -2.79 -0.88
C PRO A 36 19.49 -1.96 -0.18
N ARG A 37 18.22 -2.41 -0.28
CA ARG A 37 17.13 -1.97 0.62
C ARG A 37 17.79 -1.78 1.96
N VAL A 38 17.81 -0.53 2.46
CA VAL A 38 18.57 -0.14 3.65
C VAL A 38 18.47 -1.32 4.61
N GLY A 39 19.59 -2.04 4.77
CA GLY A 39 19.57 -3.30 5.49
C GLY A 39 18.92 -3.03 6.84
N SER A 40 18.20 -3.99 7.39
CA SER A 40 17.47 -3.92 8.66
C SER A 40 18.38 -3.67 9.87
N SER A 41 19.24 -2.65 9.81
CA SER A 41 19.90 -2.01 10.92
C SER A 41 18.81 -1.21 11.63
N PRO A 42 18.30 -1.69 12.77
CA PRO A 42 17.23 -1.02 13.52
C PRO A 42 17.64 0.39 13.97
N ASP A 43 18.93 0.72 13.87
CA ASP A 43 19.55 1.86 14.51
C ASP A 43 19.59 3.16 13.67
N LYS A 44 19.14 3.15 12.40
CA LYS A 44 19.36 4.31 11.48
C LYS A 44 18.18 4.71 10.59
N SER A 45 17.02 4.08 10.74
CA SER A 45 15.78 4.46 10.06
C SER A 45 14.79 5.04 11.05
N ILE A 46 14.01 6.04 10.62
CA ILE A 46 12.85 6.52 11.39
C ILE A 46 11.69 5.54 11.18
N LEU A 47 11.08 5.05 12.26
CA LEU A 47 9.98 4.07 12.26
C LEU A 47 8.67 4.75 12.67
N ILE A 48 7.86 5.14 11.69
CA ILE A 48 6.54 5.71 11.98
C ILE A 48 5.66 4.62 12.64
N LYS A 49 5.01 4.89 13.79
CA LYS A 49 4.06 3.94 14.40
C LYS A 49 2.65 4.48 14.33
N GLY A 50 1.73 3.69 13.79
CA GLY A 50 0.31 3.99 13.85
C GLY A 50 -0.17 3.88 15.29
N GLY A 51 -0.80 4.96 15.80
CA GLY A 51 -1.43 4.95 17.11
C GLY A 51 -2.42 3.78 17.20
N GLN A 52 -2.39 3.06 18.32
CA GLN A 52 -3.39 2.04 18.61
C GLN A 52 -4.76 2.73 18.74
N GLN A 53 -5.67 2.45 17.81
CA GLN A 53 -7.03 3.01 17.70
C GLN A 53 -7.94 2.63 18.87
N GLU A 54 -8.93 3.48 19.19
CA GLU A 54 -10.36 3.08 19.20
C GLU A 54 -11.26 4.29 18.85
N GLY A 55 -11.75 4.35 17.59
CA GLY A 55 -12.76 5.31 17.12
C GLY A 55 -12.55 5.76 15.66
N PRO A 56 -13.61 6.08 14.88
CA PRO A 56 -13.48 6.50 13.50
C PRO A 56 -13.03 7.97 13.45
N GLY A 57 -11.72 8.16 13.47
CA GLY A 57 -11.04 9.44 13.28
C GLY A 57 -9.59 9.15 12.91
N THR A 58 -9.20 9.57 11.71
CA THR A 58 -7.87 9.39 11.11
C THR A 58 -6.82 10.16 11.91
N GLY A 59 -5.85 9.47 12.51
CA GLY A 59 -4.68 10.09 13.13
C GLY A 59 -3.43 9.30 12.79
N ASN A 60 -2.37 10.01 12.39
CA ASN A 60 -1.10 9.49 11.87
C ASN A 60 0.03 9.86 12.84
N SER A 61 0.25 9.08 13.91
CA SER A 61 1.37 9.35 14.81
C SER A 61 2.72 8.98 14.15
N ILE A 62 3.73 9.83 14.34
CA ILE A 62 5.12 9.59 13.92
C ILE A 62 5.92 9.38 15.20
N GLU A 63 6.59 8.25 15.33
CA GLU A 63 7.50 7.95 16.45
C GLU A 63 8.91 7.83 15.89
N VAL A 64 9.90 8.55 16.43
CA VAL A 64 11.28 8.46 15.94
C VAL A 64 12.13 7.61 16.89
N PRO A 65 12.57 6.40 16.49
CA PRO A 65 13.33 5.53 17.37
C PRO A 65 14.80 5.95 17.56
N ASN A 66 15.39 6.80 16.69
CA ASN A 66 16.81 7.17 16.77
C ASN A 66 17.14 8.60 16.30
N ASP A 67 18.03 9.28 17.04
CA ASP A 67 18.58 10.63 16.81
C ASP A 67 19.30 10.84 15.47
N ASP A 68 19.76 9.74 14.87
CA ASP A 68 20.73 9.76 13.78
C ASP A 68 20.21 8.98 12.56
N ALA A 69 19.11 9.49 12.00
CA ALA A 69 18.58 9.02 10.71
C ALA A 69 19.52 9.32 9.53
N THR A 70 20.66 10.00 9.77
CA THR A 70 21.68 10.14 8.74
C THR A 70 22.29 8.76 8.50
N TYR A 71 22.17 8.27 7.27
CA TYR A 71 22.51 6.91 6.88
C TYR A 71 24.03 6.61 6.89
N GLY A 72 24.83 7.29 7.74
CA GLY A 72 26.30 7.24 7.73
C GLY A 72 26.91 7.52 6.34
N SER A 73 26.12 8.12 5.45
CA SER A 73 26.37 8.27 4.03
C SER A 73 26.35 9.74 3.67
N THR A 74 27.01 10.11 2.58
CA THR A 74 26.92 11.48 2.07
C THR A 74 25.48 11.77 1.60
N PRO A 75 25.03 13.04 1.57
CA PRO A 75 23.71 13.39 1.00
C PRO A 75 23.52 12.86 -0.41
N LYS A 76 24.61 12.86 -1.21
CA LYS A 76 24.61 12.29 -2.55
C LYS A 76 24.28 10.80 -2.54
N GLN A 77 24.95 10.03 -1.68
CA GLN A 77 24.66 8.60 -1.55
C GLN A 77 23.22 8.38 -1.07
N LEU A 78 22.74 9.17 -0.12
CA LEU A 78 21.37 9.05 0.39
C LEU A 78 20.32 9.31 -0.71
N VAL A 79 20.46 10.42 -1.45
CA VAL A 79 19.58 10.77 -2.59
C VAL A 79 19.64 9.69 -3.68
N GLU A 80 20.83 9.22 -4.04
CA GLU A 80 20.99 8.15 -5.03
C GLU A 80 20.38 6.82 -4.59
N ASN A 81 20.35 6.52 -3.29
CA ASN A 81 19.83 5.25 -2.78
C ASN A 81 18.30 5.27 -2.63
N ILE A 82 17.73 6.44 -2.31
CA ILE A 82 16.32 6.55 -1.89
C ILE A 82 15.46 7.18 -2.97
N LEU A 83 15.89 8.30 -3.54
CA LEU A 83 15.06 9.08 -4.46
C LEU A 83 15.34 8.75 -5.92
N ALA A 84 16.59 8.46 -6.26
CA ALA A 84 16.98 8.16 -7.63
C ALA A 84 16.61 6.72 -8.02
N THR A 85 16.09 6.57 -9.24
CA THR A 85 15.97 5.28 -9.94
C THR A 85 17.04 5.19 -11.03
N SER A 86 17.19 4.02 -11.68
CA SER A 86 18.07 3.90 -12.86
C SER A 86 17.74 4.87 -14.01
N CYS A 87 16.59 5.57 -13.98
CA CYS A 87 16.16 6.54 -14.99
C CYS A 87 16.73 7.96 -14.80
N MET A 88 17.59 8.19 -13.80
CA MET A 88 18.13 9.51 -13.49
C MET A 88 19.58 9.43 -13.02
N SER A 89 20.46 10.23 -13.63
CA SER A 89 21.83 10.40 -13.13
C SER A 89 21.86 11.54 -12.11
N ILE A 90 22.33 11.25 -10.90
CA ILE A 90 22.53 12.25 -9.84
C ILE A 90 23.91 12.89 -9.96
N GLY A 91 23.92 14.20 -10.13
CA GLY A 91 25.09 15.07 -10.19
C GLY A 91 25.59 15.44 -8.81
N ASN A 92 25.75 16.74 -8.54
CA ASN A 92 26.09 17.20 -7.20
C ASN A 92 24.86 17.18 -6.30
N VAL A 93 25.07 16.79 -5.05
CA VAL A 93 24.06 16.91 -4.00
C VAL A 93 24.68 17.65 -2.83
N ARG A 94 23.99 18.66 -2.33
CA ARG A 94 24.36 19.35 -1.10
C ARG A 94 23.14 19.52 -0.23
N PHE A 95 23.33 19.32 1.06
CA PHE A 95 22.35 19.63 2.09
C PHE A 95 22.98 20.55 3.11
N GLY A 96 22.18 21.44 3.67
CA GLY A 96 22.64 22.47 4.57
C GLY A 96 21.63 23.59 4.68
N TYR A 97 22.12 24.75 5.06
CA TYR A 97 21.31 25.93 5.33
C TYR A 97 22.10 27.20 4.98
N TYR A 98 21.44 28.35 5.02
CA TYR A 98 22.07 29.63 4.72
C TYR A 98 22.57 30.35 5.97
N GLN A 99 23.73 30.99 5.87
CA GLN A 99 24.26 31.90 6.89
C GLN A 99 24.50 33.29 6.29
N LYS A 100 24.24 34.32 7.09
CA LYS A 100 24.47 35.72 6.69
C LYS A 100 25.84 36.19 7.17
N ASN A 101 26.75 36.43 6.22
CA ASN A 101 28.10 36.93 6.46
C ASN A 101 28.28 38.27 5.74
N GLY A 102 28.37 39.38 6.50
CA GLY A 102 28.60 40.71 5.93
C GLY A 102 27.55 41.13 4.90
N ASN A 103 26.26 40.94 5.23
CA ASN A 103 25.09 41.14 4.35
C ASN A 103 24.97 40.22 3.14
N ASN A 104 25.91 39.29 2.93
CA ASN A 104 25.84 38.30 1.87
C ASN A 104 25.43 36.94 2.43
N TRP A 105 24.73 36.19 1.59
CA TRP A 105 24.28 34.84 1.85
C TRP A 105 25.36 33.85 1.46
N THR A 106 25.75 32.99 2.41
CA THR A 106 26.72 31.94 2.16
C THR A 106 26.16 30.61 2.63
N TRP A 107 26.40 29.55 1.86
CA TRP A 107 25.95 28.21 2.20
C TRP A 107 26.79 27.62 3.34
N ASN A 108 26.14 27.06 4.35
CA ASN A 108 26.78 26.20 5.34
C ASN A 108 26.48 24.72 5.03
N ASN A 109 27.53 23.96 4.71
CA ASN A 109 27.49 22.53 4.36
C ASN A 109 27.74 21.62 5.59
N GLN A 110 27.36 22.03 6.81
CA GLN A 110 27.63 21.20 7.99
C GLN A 110 26.68 20.00 8.07
N PHE A 111 27.27 18.80 8.16
CA PHE A 111 26.59 17.52 8.36
C PHE A 111 26.94 17.00 9.75
N GLY A 112 25.96 16.99 10.66
CA GLY A 112 25.99 16.27 11.94
C GLY A 112 27.16 16.59 12.88
N GLY A 113 26.88 17.21 14.03
CA GLY A 113 27.85 17.27 15.12
C GLY A 113 27.34 17.79 16.46
N SER A 114 26.14 18.36 16.52
CA SER A 114 25.56 18.89 17.75
C SER A 114 24.18 18.30 18.05
N THR A 115 23.69 18.53 19.26
CA THR A 115 22.48 17.90 19.79
C THR A 115 21.18 18.39 19.13
N LEU A 116 21.21 19.39 18.24
CA LEU A 116 20.03 20.13 17.74
C LEU A 116 20.04 20.45 16.20
N ASP A 117 20.82 19.75 15.38
CA ASP A 117 21.03 20.12 13.96
C ASP A 117 19.89 19.71 13.00
N ARG A 118 19.72 20.46 11.88
CA ARG A 118 18.91 20.13 10.68
C ARG A 118 19.06 18.66 10.25
N GLN A 119 17.95 18.00 9.94
CA GLN A 119 17.97 16.56 9.63
C GLN A 119 17.71 16.27 8.15
N LEU A 120 18.58 15.46 7.57
CA LEU A 120 18.37 14.79 6.28
C LEU A 120 18.54 13.28 6.51
N GLY A 121 17.51 12.50 6.26
CA GLY A 121 17.53 11.08 6.64
C GLY A 121 16.62 10.18 5.82
N TYR A 122 16.66 8.89 6.15
CA TYR A 122 15.74 7.88 5.63
C TYR A 122 14.63 7.61 6.63
N PHE A 123 13.40 7.45 6.16
CA PHE A 123 12.27 6.98 6.95
C PHE A 123 11.59 5.77 6.30
N ASN A 124 10.93 4.97 7.14
CA ASN A 124 10.06 3.87 6.76
C ASN A 124 8.80 3.92 7.64
N GLU A 125 7.64 3.72 7.03
CA GLU A 125 6.35 3.74 7.70
C GLU A 125 6.19 2.61 8.72
N GLY A 126 7.00 1.54 8.66
CA GLY A 126 6.97 0.46 9.63
C GLY A 126 5.60 -0.22 9.72
N ASN A 127 4.91 -0.04 10.85
CA ASN A 127 3.55 -0.53 11.10
C ASN A 127 2.51 0.61 11.11
N ALA A 128 2.87 1.80 10.64
CA ALA A 128 1.94 2.91 10.53
C ALA A 128 0.85 2.61 9.50
N VAL A 129 -0.39 2.60 9.97
CA VAL A 129 -1.55 2.46 9.11
C VAL A 129 -1.92 3.87 8.63
N ASN A 130 -2.06 4.06 7.31
CA ASN A 130 -2.56 5.28 6.66
C ASN A 130 -1.64 6.53 6.66
N PHE A 131 -0.32 6.40 6.83
CA PHE A 131 0.59 7.54 6.58
C PHE A 131 0.62 7.92 5.10
N GLY A 132 0.45 6.95 4.20
CA GLY A 132 0.32 7.15 2.76
C GLY A 132 1.65 7.21 1.99
N ILE A 133 2.79 7.25 2.70
CA ILE A 133 4.13 7.10 2.12
C ILE A 133 4.90 6.02 2.88
N GLU A 134 5.18 4.90 2.22
CA GLU A 134 5.75 3.71 2.88
C GLU A 134 7.20 3.87 3.32
N GLU A 135 8.00 4.57 2.53
CA GLU A 135 9.39 4.84 2.83
C GLU A 135 9.86 6.03 2.00
N GLY A 136 10.96 6.65 2.41
CA GLY A 136 11.41 7.83 1.70
C GLY A 136 12.56 8.59 2.32
N LEU A 137 12.77 9.76 1.75
CA LEU A 137 13.72 10.75 2.24
C LEU A 137 12.99 11.73 3.16
N LEU A 138 13.59 12.01 4.29
CA LEU A 138 13.16 13.04 5.20
C LEU A 138 14.10 14.25 5.10
N LEU A 139 13.51 15.45 5.09
CA LEU A 139 14.19 16.71 5.31
C LEU A 139 13.45 17.48 6.42
N SER A 140 14.16 17.96 7.44
CA SER A 140 13.55 18.71 8.54
C SER A 140 14.45 19.84 9.04
N THR A 141 13.80 20.88 9.55
CA THR A 141 14.40 22.03 10.24
C THR A 141 14.98 21.66 11.60
N GLY A 142 14.77 20.46 12.12
CA GLY A 142 15.44 20.04 13.34
C GLY A 142 15.53 18.53 13.45
N LYS A 143 15.82 18.06 14.66
CA LYS A 143 15.73 16.63 14.95
C LYS A 143 14.27 16.32 15.20
N ILE A 144 13.67 15.47 14.39
CA ILE A 144 12.24 15.16 14.51
C ILE A 144 11.88 14.60 15.90
N LYS A 145 12.79 13.85 16.54
CA LYS A 145 12.60 13.40 17.92
C LYS A 145 12.54 14.48 19.01
N ASN A 146 12.89 15.72 18.66
CA ASN A 146 12.81 16.90 19.50
C ASN A 146 11.71 17.86 19.03
N ALA A 147 11.10 17.62 17.86
CA ALA A 147 9.94 18.34 17.38
C ALA A 147 8.84 18.15 18.43
N ARG A 148 8.35 19.27 18.94
CA ARG A 148 7.55 19.30 20.15
C ARG A 148 6.09 19.34 19.71
N GLY A 149 5.34 18.29 20.02
CA GLY A 149 3.89 18.44 20.14
C GLY A 149 3.51 19.36 21.32
N PRO A 150 2.24 19.75 21.47
CA PRO A 150 1.81 20.87 22.32
C PRO A 150 1.77 20.54 23.82
N SER A 151 2.47 19.47 24.25
CA SER A 151 2.38 18.90 25.60
C SER A 151 3.70 18.73 26.37
N VAL A 152 4.87 19.10 25.80
CA VAL A 152 6.17 18.97 26.49
C VAL A 152 7.05 20.22 26.37
N SER A 153 7.69 20.61 27.47
CA SER A 153 8.33 21.92 27.64
C SER A 153 9.84 21.98 27.38
N ASP A 154 10.49 20.91 26.87
CA ASP A 154 11.96 20.77 27.00
C ASP A 154 12.78 20.45 25.70
N GLY A 155 12.22 20.48 24.47
CA GLY A 155 12.98 20.38 23.20
C GLY A 155 13.40 21.75 22.61
N PHE A 156 14.52 21.89 21.91
CA PHE A 156 14.84 23.13 21.21
C PHE A 156 15.41 22.75 19.84
N SER A 157 15.01 23.42 18.76
CA SER A 157 15.88 23.53 17.58
C SER A 157 17.06 24.44 17.95
N ASP A 158 18.17 24.37 17.23
CA ASP A 158 19.26 25.31 17.46
C ASP A 158 18.78 26.73 17.10
N GLU A 159 18.74 27.63 18.08
CA GLU A 159 18.47 29.06 17.84
C GLU A 159 19.47 29.58 16.79
N MET A 160 19.05 29.60 15.52
CA MET A 160 19.81 30.20 14.46
C MET A 160 19.80 31.70 14.69
N ASN A 161 20.83 32.16 15.39
CA ASN A 161 21.12 33.56 15.66
C ASN A 161 21.41 34.38 14.38
N SER A 162 21.31 33.78 13.19
CA SER A 162 21.43 34.48 11.92
C SER A 162 20.05 34.70 11.30
N ASN A 163 19.76 35.94 10.92
CA ASN A 163 18.55 36.33 10.16
C ASN A 163 18.66 35.87 8.69
N ALA A 164 19.06 34.62 8.48
CA ALA A 164 19.40 34.06 7.20
C ALA A 164 18.35 33.03 6.75
N SER A 165 17.30 33.52 6.08
CA SER A 165 16.30 32.77 5.30
C SER A 165 16.73 32.27 3.91
N ASP A 166 16.20 31.11 3.48
CA ASP A 166 16.17 30.82 2.04
C ASP A 166 15.41 31.95 1.29
N PRO A 167 15.98 32.52 0.21
CA PRO A 167 15.38 33.66 -0.48
C PRO A 167 14.09 33.32 -1.23
N ASP A 168 13.91 32.06 -1.65
CA ASP A 168 12.70 31.65 -2.35
C ASP A 168 11.57 31.37 -1.36
N LEU A 169 11.87 30.78 -0.18
CA LEU A 169 10.88 30.66 0.89
C LEU A 169 10.49 32.01 1.49
N ALA A 170 11.43 32.96 1.62
CA ALA A 170 11.11 34.33 2.05
C ALA A 170 10.15 35.04 1.08
N LEU A 171 10.17 34.68 -0.20
CA LEU A 171 9.21 35.19 -1.18
C LEU A 171 7.82 34.56 -0.98
N ILE A 172 7.77 33.27 -0.60
CA ILE A 172 6.52 32.55 -0.32
C ILE A 172 5.85 33.07 0.95
N THR A 173 6.60 33.24 2.04
CA THR A 173 6.05 33.62 3.35
C THR A 173 6.01 35.12 3.58
N GLU A 174 6.66 35.92 2.72
CA GLU A 174 6.89 37.35 2.94
C GLU A 174 7.59 37.68 4.29
N HIS A 175 8.24 36.69 4.89
CA HIS A 175 8.82 36.74 6.24
C HIS A 175 10.29 36.34 6.25
N THR A 176 10.97 36.68 7.35
CA THR A 176 12.36 36.21 7.56
C THR A 176 12.31 34.84 8.20
N MET A 177 12.73 33.82 7.46
CA MET A 177 12.93 32.49 8.03
C MET A 177 14.25 32.49 8.81
N TYR A 178 14.21 32.03 10.06
CA TYR A 178 15.41 31.91 10.89
C TYR A 178 15.96 30.49 10.84
N ASP A 179 15.09 29.52 10.61
CA ASP A 179 15.41 28.12 10.53
C ASP A 179 15.03 27.61 9.13
N ALA A 180 16.01 27.22 8.32
CA ALA A 180 15.73 26.59 7.03
C ALA A 180 16.67 25.42 6.75
N ALA A 181 16.13 24.33 6.25
CA ALA A 181 16.86 23.18 5.73
C ALA A 181 16.72 23.14 4.20
N VAL A 182 17.83 23.04 3.49
CA VAL A 182 17.86 23.08 2.03
C VAL A 182 18.64 21.89 1.48
N LEU A 183 18.02 21.16 0.55
CA LEU A 183 18.61 20.09 -0.21
C LEU A 183 18.62 20.47 -1.69
N GLU A 184 19.80 20.59 -2.27
CA GLU A 184 19.97 20.77 -3.70
C GLU A 184 20.51 19.52 -4.38
N ILE A 185 19.94 19.21 -5.54
CA ILE A 185 20.28 18.07 -6.38
C ILE A 185 20.44 18.56 -7.82
N ASP A 186 21.64 18.42 -8.37
CA ASP A 186 21.81 18.45 -9.82
C ASP A 186 21.45 17.07 -10.36
N PHE A 187 20.67 16.99 -11.42
CA PHE A 187 20.27 15.72 -12.01
C PHE A 187 20.18 15.78 -13.53
N THR A 188 20.30 14.63 -14.17
CA THR A 188 20.09 14.47 -15.61
C THR A 188 19.02 13.39 -15.80
N PRO A 189 17.78 13.77 -16.18
CA PRO A 189 16.72 12.82 -16.42
C PRO A 189 16.94 12.13 -17.76
N VAL A 190 16.52 10.86 -17.86
CA VAL A 190 16.44 10.16 -19.14
C VAL A 190 15.05 10.33 -19.78
N GLY A 191 14.02 10.67 -19.00
CA GLY A 191 12.68 11.01 -19.50
C GLY A 191 12.36 12.51 -19.54
N THR A 192 11.09 12.81 -19.78
CA THR A 192 10.59 14.19 -19.97
C THR A 192 9.71 14.71 -18.83
N LYS A 193 9.46 13.88 -17.81
CA LYS A 193 8.64 14.20 -16.63
C LYS A 193 9.40 13.87 -15.35
N ILE A 194 9.20 14.67 -14.32
CA ILE A 194 9.45 14.30 -12.92
C ILE A 194 8.12 14.37 -12.14
N GLU A 195 7.97 13.49 -11.17
CA GLU A 195 6.80 13.41 -10.28
C GLU A 195 7.24 12.84 -8.95
N PHE A 196 7.03 13.59 -7.87
CA PHE A 196 7.33 13.16 -6.51
C PHE A 196 6.12 13.34 -5.61
N GLN A 197 5.97 12.43 -4.66
CA GLN A 197 4.95 12.52 -3.64
C GLN A 197 5.57 12.95 -2.32
N PHE A 198 4.88 13.82 -1.59
CA PHE A 198 5.38 14.36 -0.34
C PHE A 198 4.28 14.61 0.69
N ILE A 199 4.69 14.67 1.95
CA ILE A 199 3.89 15.18 3.07
C ILE A 199 4.70 16.30 3.71
N PHE A 200 4.09 17.47 3.87
CA PHE A 200 4.64 18.57 4.69
C PHE A 200 3.99 18.52 6.07
N ALA A 201 4.79 18.50 7.13
CA ALA A 201 4.37 18.42 8.51
C ALA A 201 4.98 19.58 9.29
N SER A 202 4.26 20.06 10.29
CA SER A 202 4.67 21.19 11.13
C SER A 202 4.10 21.05 12.53
N ASP A 203 4.89 21.51 13.50
CA ASP A 203 4.54 21.66 14.91
C ASP A 203 3.64 22.88 15.17
N GLU A 204 3.47 23.76 14.17
CA GLU A 204 2.79 25.05 14.32
C GLU A 204 1.30 25.02 13.91
N TYR A 205 0.83 23.88 13.39
CA TYR A 205 -0.51 23.76 12.85
C TYR A 205 -1.59 23.96 13.92
N LEU A 206 -2.55 24.85 13.62
CA LEU A 206 -3.71 25.30 14.42
C LEU A 206 -3.41 26.50 15.33
N GLU A 207 -2.33 26.45 16.10
CA GLU A 207 -1.95 27.48 17.07
C GLU A 207 -1.50 28.75 16.37
N TYR A 208 -0.67 28.60 15.34
CA TYR A 208 0.04 29.72 14.71
C TYR A 208 -0.51 30.11 13.32
N CYS A 209 -1.59 29.48 12.88
CA CYS A 209 -2.30 29.88 11.66
C CYS A 209 -2.70 31.36 11.71
N GLY A 210 -2.49 32.08 10.60
CA GLY A 210 -2.76 33.51 10.46
C GLY A 210 -1.79 34.40 11.25
N THR A 211 -0.60 33.91 11.58
CA THR A 211 0.47 34.68 12.22
C THR A 211 1.71 34.78 11.32
N VAL A 212 2.75 35.45 11.81
CA VAL A 212 4.04 35.58 11.11
C VAL A 212 4.93 34.34 11.25
N TYR A 213 4.51 33.41 12.11
CA TYR A 213 5.09 32.11 12.31
C TYR A 213 4.40 31.18 11.30
N GLU A 214 4.94 31.20 10.09
CA GLU A 214 4.40 30.54 8.89
C GLU A 214 5.41 29.54 8.31
N ASP A 215 5.40 28.31 8.82
CA ASP A 215 6.21 27.25 8.21
C ASP A 215 5.83 27.03 6.74
N ALA A 216 6.86 26.81 5.92
CA ALA A 216 6.70 26.69 4.48
C ALA A 216 7.61 25.61 3.88
N PHE A 217 7.11 24.99 2.82
CA PHE A 217 7.86 24.06 1.99
C PHE A 217 7.82 24.47 0.51
N GLY A 218 8.99 24.48 -0.12
CA GLY A 218 9.16 24.82 -1.51
C GLY A 218 9.95 23.74 -2.25
N PHE A 219 9.51 23.44 -3.47
CA PHE A 219 10.23 22.59 -4.40
C PHE A 219 10.52 23.35 -5.68
N PHE A 220 11.75 23.82 -5.83
CA PHE A 220 12.15 24.70 -6.92
C PHE A 220 12.93 23.92 -7.97
N LEU A 221 12.41 23.92 -9.20
CA LEU A 221 13.03 23.27 -10.34
C LEU A 221 13.56 24.31 -11.33
N SER A 222 14.82 24.19 -11.75
CA SER A 222 15.44 25.05 -12.75
C SER A 222 16.29 24.26 -13.75
N GLY A 223 16.50 24.85 -14.93
CA GLY A 223 17.32 24.25 -15.98
C GLY A 223 16.83 24.57 -17.40
N PRO A 224 17.41 23.91 -18.43
CA PRO A 224 17.09 24.20 -19.83
C PRO A 224 15.60 24.04 -20.15
N GLY A 225 15.01 25.10 -20.73
CA GLY A 225 13.60 25.10 -21.15
C GLY A 225 12.61 25.44 -20.03
N ILE A 226 13.07 25.59 -18.79
CA ILE A 226 12.26 26.06 -17.66
C ILE A 226 12.41 27.57 -17.59
N ALA A 227 11.31 28.30 -17.76
CA ALA A 227 11.25 29.74 -17.57
C ALA A 227 10.66 30.02 -16.19
N GLY A 228 11.37 30.83 -15.39
CA GLY A 228 11.11 31.02 -13.97
C GLY A 228 9.71 31.47 -13.61
N GLY A 229 9.22 30.92 -12.49
CA GLY A 229 8.12 31.52 -11.75
C GLY A 229 8.51 32.91 -11.24
N GLU A 230 7.53 33.72 -10.87
CA GLU A 230 7.75 35.11 -10.48
C GLU A 230 8.75 35.22 -9.31
N GLY A 231 9.97 35.70 -9.57
CA GLY A 231 10.91 36.17 -8.53
C GLY A 231 11.84 35.13 -7.89
N TYR A 232 11.68 33.83 -8.17
CA TYR A 232 12.54 32.79 -7.60
C TYR A 232 13.97 32.82 -8.15
N GLN A 233 14.94 32.45 -7.32
CA GLN A 233 16.34 32.33 -7.68
C GLN A 233 16.52 31.32 -8.83
N HIS A 234 17.53 31.59 -9.66
CA HIS A 234 17.91 30.73 -10.79
C HIS A 234 16.79 30.46 -11.80
N ASP A 235 15.84 31.39 -11.94
CA ASP A 235 14.69 31.27 -12.85
C ASP A 235 13.94 29.94 -12.62
N ALA A 236 13.77 29.55 -11.36
CA ALA A 236 13.13 28.30 -10.99
C ALA A 236 11.60 28.43 -10.99
N VAL A 237 10.91 27.28 -11.10
CA VAL A 237 9.47 27.15 -10.84
C VAL A 237 9.25 26.41 -9.52
N ASN A 238 8.33 26.89 -8.68
CA ASN A 238 7.90 26.14 -7.51
C ASN A 238 6.84 25.09 -7.91
N LEU A 239 7.08 23.83 -7.57
CA LEU A 239 6.17 22.71 -7.83
C LEU A 239 5.38 22.30 -6.59
N ALA A 240 5.79 22.75 -5.40
CA ALA A 240 5.05 22.50 -4.16
C ALA A 240 3.88 23.50 -4.07
N LEU A 241 2.76 23.13 -4.70
CA LEU A 241 1.53 23.91 -4.74
C LEU A 241 0.34 23.07 -4.27
N VAL A 242 -0.68 23.72 -3.71
CA VAL A 242 -1.94 23.06 -3.36
C VAL A 242 -2.68 22.64 -4.65
N PRO A 243 -3.08 21.36 -4.82
CA PRO A 243 -3.65 20.87 -6.06
C PRO A 243 -4.89 21.65 -6.50
N GLY A 244 -4.88 22.05 -7.77
CA GLY A 244 -5.94 22.84 -8.39
C GLY A 244 -5.90 24.34 -8.07
N THR A 245 -4.86 24.82 -7.41
CA THR A 245 -4.69 26.23 -7.03
C THR A 245 -3.30 26.76 -7.44
N SER A 246 -3.06 28.04 -7.19
CA SER A 246 -1.73 28.66 -7.22
C SER A 246 -1.15 28.90 -5.82
N ASP A 247 -1.83 28.43 -4.76
CA ASP A 247 -1.35 28.60 -3.38
C ASP A 247 -0.10 27.73 -3.17
N GLU A 248 0.97 28.31 -2.66
CA GLU A 248 2.15 27.59 -2.18
C GLU A 248 1.85 26.80 -0.90
N ILE A 249 2.71 25.83 -0.56
CA ILE A 249 2.54 25.00 0.65
C ILE A 249 3.07 25.74 1.89
N THR A 250 2.15 26.24 2.71
CA THR A 250 2.44 26.83 4.03
C THR A 250 1.35 26.45 5.04
N ILE A 251 1.59 26.70 6.32
CA ILE A 251 0.54 26.48 7.34
C ILE A 251 -0.65 27.44 7.18
N ASN A 252 -0.43 28.63 6.60
CA ASN A 252 -1.47 29.63 6.34
C ASN A 252 -2.29 29.32 5.08
N THR A 253 -1.78 28.47 4.18
CA THR A 253 -2.50 28.05 2.98
C THR A 253 -3.20 26.71 3.13
N ILE A 254 -2.88 25.90 4.14
CA ILE A 254 -3.45 24.55 4.34
C ILE A 254 -3.80 24.34 5.81
N HIS A 255 -5.02 24.65 6.21
CA HIS A 255 -5.45 24.41 7.59
C HIS A 255 -6.98 24.33 7.70
N PRO A 256 -7.51 23.65 8.73
CA PRO A 256 -8.93 23.64 9.00
C PRO A 256 -9.34 24.95 9.68
N TYR A 257 -10.62 25.09 10.01
CA TYR A 257 -11.10 26.24 10.77
C TYR A 257 -10.43 26.30 12.15
N VAL A 258 -9.86 27.45 12.50
CA VAL A 258 -9.25 27.72 13.81
C VAL A 258 -10.15 28.67 14.59
N ALA A 259 -10.66 28.21 15.73
CA ALA A 259 -11.57 29.00 16.57
C ALA A 259 -10.83 30.15 17.28
N SER A 260 -9.58 29.91 17.69
CA SER A 260 -8.72 30.92 18.32
C SER A 260 -7.26 30.50 18.15
N ASN A 261 -6.48 31.27 17.39
CA ASN A 261 -5.03 31.11 17.27
C ASN A 261 -4.32 31.73 18.48
N VAL A 262 -2.98 31.70 18.53
CA VAL A 262 -2.16 32.28 19.62
C VAL A 262 -2.41 33.78 19.87
N ASN A 263 -2.90 34.50 18.85
CA ASN A 263 -3.28 35.92 18.96
C ASN A 263 -4.74 36.13 19.41
N GLY A 264 -5.48 35.06 19.70
CA GLY A 264 -6.89 35.11 20.08
C GLY A 264 -7.87 35.27 18.91
N ASN A 265 -7.38 35.23 17.67
CA ASN A 265 -8.18 35.47 16.46
C ASN A 265 -8.76 34.16 15.91
N SER A 266 -9.99 34.22 15.38
CA SER A 266 -10.53 33.12 14.59
C SER A 266 -10.02 33.20 13.15
N VAL A 267 -9.57 32.08 12.61
CA VAL A 267 -9.04 31.96 11.25
C VAL A 267 -9.93 31.01 10.44
N ALA A 268 -10.45 31.49 9.32
CA ALA A 268 -11.30 30.69 8.43
C ALA A 268 -10.49 29.57 7.77
N ALA A 269 -11.09 28.40 7.56
CA ALA A 269 -10.41 27.28 6.91
C ALA A 269 -9.91 27.65 5.51
N LYS A 270 -8.68 27.22 5.17
CA LYS A 270 -8.11 27.34 3.82
C LYS A 270 -7.56 26.00 3.38
N ASN A 271 -8.01 25.51 2.21
CA ASN A 271 -7.59 24.22 1.64
C ASN A 271 -7.65 23.00 2.59
N GLN A 272 -8.61 22.99 3.54
CA GLN A 272 -8.72 21.99 4.61
C GLN A 272 -8.77 20.52 4.15
N ALA A 273 -9.16 20.26 2.90
CA ALA A 273 -9.20 18.90 2.34
C ALA A 273 -7.79 18.28 2.22
N TYR A 274 -6.77 19.12 2.20
CA TYR A 274 -5.37 18.70 2.13
C TYR A 274 -4.68 18.71 3.50
N TYR A 275 -5.39 19.03 4.58
CA TYR A 275 -4.88 18.97 5.95
C TYR A 275 -5.24 17.62 6.58
N ALA A 276 -4.24 17.00 7.20
CA ALA A 276 -4.36 15.82 8.03
C ALA A 276 -4.02 16.19 9.48
N ASN A 277 -5.00 16.07 10.37
CA ASN A 277 -4.81 16.32 11.80
C ASN A 277 -4.15 15.11 12.46
N ASN A 278 -3.20 15.35 13.36
CA ASN A 278 -2.56 14.31 14.16
C ASN A 278 -3.14 14.22 15.58
N ASN A 279 -4.47 14.20 15.68
CA ASN A 279 -5.17 14.36 16.95
C ASN A 279 -5.16 13.07 17.82
N ILE A 280 -3.99 12.64 18.31
CA ILE A 280 -3.87 11.48 19.21
C ILE A 280 -2.89 11.76 20.36
N ASN A 281 -3.38 11.51 21.57
CA ASN A 281 -2.73 11.65 22.87
C ASN A 281 -1.64 10.57 23.14
N VAL A 282 -0.63 10.42 22.26
CA VAL A 282 0.61 9.66 22.54
C VAL A 282 1.74 10.16 21.62
N SER A 283 2.76 10.81 22.19
CA SER A 283 4.09 11.02 21.59
C SER A 283 4.11 11.39 20.09
N THR A 284 3.23 12.30 19.66
CA THR A 284 3.24 12.83 18.30
C THR A 284 4.16 14.03 18.25
N GLU A 285 5.18 13.95 17.39
CA GLU A 285 6.23 14.97 17.28
C GLU A 285 5.77 16.20 16.48
N PHE A 286 4.88 16.05 15.46
CA PHE A 286 4.21 17.15 14.74
C PHE A 286 2.69 17.24 14.99
N ASP A 287 2.16 18.47 15.02
CA ASP A 287 0.75 18.81 15.30
C ASP A 287 -0.19 18.51 14.13
N GLY A 288 0.34 18.59 12.92
CA GLY A 288 -0.38 18.21 11.72
C GLY A 288 0.51 18.15 10.50
N GLY A 289 -0.12 17.83 9.38
CA GLY A 289 0.55 17.86 8.09
C GLY A 289 -0.41 17.86 6.93
N THR A 290 0.13 17.83 5.73
CA THR A 290 -0.67 17.63 4.55
C THR A 290 -1.08 16.16 4.44
N VAL A 291 -2.14 15.89 3.68
CA VAL A 291 -2.29 14.57 3.05
C VAL A 291 -1.12 14.31 2.10
N VAL A 292 -1.04 13.12 1.50
CA VAL A 292 -0.06 12.88 0.43
C VAL A 292 -0.34 13.80 -0.74
N MET A 293 0.60 14.69 -1.03
CA MET A 293 0.57 15.63 -2.13
C MET A 293 1.46 15.12 -3.26
N THR A 294 1.12 15.48 -4.50
CA THR A 294 1.94 15.17 -5.68
C THR A 294 2.39 16.47 -6.31
N ALA A 295 3.68 16.57 -6.59
CA ALA A 295 4.26 17.66 -7.37
C ALA A 295 4.92 17.08 -8.61
N GLU A 296 4.65 17.70 -9.75
CA GLU A 296 5.05 17.19 -11.05
C GLU A 296 5.49 18.30 -11.99
N TYR A 297 6.40 17.96 -12.90
CA TYR A 297 6.78 18.82 -14.01
C TYR A 297 6.96 17.99 -15.27
N SER A 298 6.33 18.43 -16.35
CA SER A 298 6.46 17.84 -17.69
C SER A 298 7.16 18.84 -18.62
N GLY A 299 7.96 18.34 -19.55
CA GLY A 299 8.70 19.17 -20.51
C GLY A 299 10.22 19.18 -20.30
N LEU A 300 10.75 18.28 -19.48
CA LEU A 300 12.19 18.06 -19.39
C LEU A 300 12.73 17.50 -20.71
N THR A 301 13.96 17.86 -21.02
CA THR A 301 14.69 17.31 -22.17
C THR A 301 15.66 16.26 -21.67
N SER A 302 15.50 15.03 -22.17
CA SER A 302 16.38 13.91 -21.86
C SER A 302 17.86 14.25 -22.09
N GLY A 303 18.72 13.87 -21.14
CA GLY A 303 20.16 14.08 -21.23
C GLY A 303 20.65 15.50 -20.94
N GLN A 304 19.75 16.46 -20.66
CA GLN A 304 20.12 17.78 -20.16
C GLN A 304 20.26 17.78 -18.64
N GLN A 305 21.11 18.66 -18.10
CA GLN A 305 21.24 18.83 -16.66
C GLN A 305 20.23 19.84 -16.13
N TYR A 306 19.55 19.47 -15.05
CA TYR A 306 18.61 20.29 -14.29
C TYR A 306 19.09 20.41 -12.84
N LYS A 307 18.59 21.42 -12.13
CA LYS A 307 18.78 21.60 -10.70
C LYS A 307 17.43 21.58 -10.00
N MET A 308 17.40 20.91 -8.87
CA MET A 308 16.29 20.89 -7.94
C MET A 308 16.77 21.43 -6.60
N LYS A 309 15.98 22.31 -6.00
CA LYS A 309 16.17 22.80 -4.64
C LYS A 309 14.90 22.51 -3.85
N MET A 310 15.01 21.69 -2.83
CA MET A 310 13.98 21.52 -1.80
C MET A 310 14.38 22.39 -0.62
N ALA A 311 13.49 23.26 -0.20
CA ALA A 311 13.70 24.08 0.98
C ALA A 311 12.49 23.93 1.90
N ILE A 312 12.75 23.68 3.16
CA ILE A 312 11.78 23.71 4.24
C ILE A 312 12.26 24.73 5.26
N ALA A 313 11.35 25.44 5.88
CA ALA A 313 11.71 26.39 6.90
C ALA A 313 10.65 26.55 7.98
N ASP A 314 11.16 26.81 9.18
CA ASP A 314 10.42 27.38 10.29
C ASP A 314 10.53 28.91 10.21
N ALA A 315 9.38 29.53 10.04
CA ALA A 315 9.29 30.98 9.97
C ALA A 315 9.27 31.57 11.38
N SER A 316 10.14 32.53 11.59
CA SER A 316 9.98 33.59 12.57
C SER A 316 10.16 33.24 14.06
N ASP A 317 10.09 31.99 14.55
CA ASP A 317 10.20 31.72 16.01
C ASP A 317 11.38 30.92 16.54
N GLN A 318 12.12 30.19 15.70
CA GLN A 318 13.34 29.49 16.10
C GLN A 318 13.10 28.39 17.15
N GLN A 319 11.87 27.90 17.32
CA GLN A 319 11.53 26.98 18.40
C GLN A 319 10.88 25.68 17.94
N TRP A 320 10.09 25.70 16.87
CA TRP A 320 9.30 24.55 16.44
C TRP A 320 9.77 24.03 15.09
N ASP A 321 9.67 22.72 14.89
CA ASP A 321 10.24 22.09 13.70
C ASP A 321 9.16 21.87 12.62
N ALA A 322 9.61 21.94 11.37
CA ALA A 322 8.89 21.50 10.21
C ALA A 322 9.62 20.30 9.57
N GLY A 323 8.85 19.40 8.98
CA GLY A 323 9.35 18.20 8.31
C GLY A 323 8.70 18.02 6.93
N VAL A 324 9.47 17.52 5.96
CA VAL A 324 8.94 17.02 4.70
C VAL A 324 9.38 15.59 4.45
N PHE A 325 8.39 14.73 4.20
CA PHE A 325 8.55 13.31 3.91
C PHE A 325 8.36 13.09 2.42
N LEU A 326 9.42 12.77 1.71
CA LEU A 326 9.43 12.55 0.26
C LEU A 326 9.44 11.05 -0.02
N LYS A 327 8.47 10.56 -0.79
CA LYS A 327 8.38 9.14 -1.13
C LYS A 327 9.65 8.64 -1.83
N ALA A 328 10.10 7.44 -1.49
CA ALA A 328 11.22 6.81 -2.19
C ALA A 328 10.88 6.61 -3.68
N ARG A 329 11.90 6.64 -4.54
CA ARG A 329 11.77 6.47 -5.99
C ARG A 329 10.86 7.53 -6.64
N SER A 330 10.73 8.69 -6.01
CA SER A 330 9.96 9.87 -6.45
C SER A 330 10.51 10.57 -7.71
N PHE A 331 11.38 9.93 -8.50
CA PHE A 331 11.98 10.52 -9.69
C PHE A 331 11.79 9.61 -10.92
N THR A 332 10.65 8.93 -11.03
CA THR A 332 10.35 8.04 -12.16
C THR A 332 9.81 8.82 -13.37
N SER A 333 10.50 8.68 -14.50
CA SER A 333 9.87 8.83 -15.82
C SER A 333 9.35 7.47 -16.28
N ASN A 334 8.05 7.40 -16.61
CA ASN A 334 7.27 6.21 -16.98
C ASN A 334 7.14 5.16 -15.86
N ALA A 335 5.91 4.79 -15.51
CA ALA A 335 5.59 3.90 -14.40
C ALA A 335 5.37 2.46 -14.88
N LEU A 336 5.93 1.50 -14.14
CA LEU A 336 5.48 0.11 -14.16
C LEU A 336 4.43 -0.06 -13.05
N VAL A 337 3.22 -0.48 -13.42
CA VAL A 337 2.17 -0.91 -12.49
C VAL A 337 2.11 -2.44 -12.55
N VAL A 338 2.09 -3.09 -11.39
CA VAL A 338 1.93 -4.54 -11.27
C VAL A 338 0.80 -4.80 -10.29
N ASN A 339 -0.26 -5.43 -10.78
CA ASN A 339 -1.42 -5.86 -10.02
C ASN A 339 -1.31 -7.37 -9.82
N ASP A 340 -1.59 -7.84 -8.62
CA ASP A 340 -1.64 -9.28 -8.36
C ASP A 340 -2.80 -9.93 -9.14
N PRO A 341 -2.62 -11.16 -9.66
CA PRO A 341 -3.73 -11.92 -10.22
C PRO A 341 -4.79 -12.21 -9.16
N GLU A 342 -6.01 -12.54 -9.60
CA GLU A 342 -7.04 -13.06 -8.70
C GLU A 342 -6.50 -14.30 -7.94
N PRO A 343 -6.74 -14.41 -6.62
CA PRO A 343 -6.28 -15.55 -5.83
C PRO A 343 -6.79 -16.88 -6.40
N LEU A 344 -5.93 -17.89 -6.42
CA LEU A 344 -6.24 -19.20 -6.97
C LEU A 344 -7.28 -19.95 -6.13
N CYS A 345 -8.30 -20.48 -6.80
CA CYS A 345 -9.33 -21.34 -6.20
C CYS A 345 -8.89 -22.79 -6.05
N LEU A 346 -9.61 -23.55 -5.22
CA LEU A 346 -9.37 -24.98 -5.03
C LEU A 346 -9.33 -25.74 -6.37
N GLY A 347 -8.23 -26.46 -6.62
CA GLY A 347 -8.01 -27.22 -7.86
C GLY A 347 -7.35 -26.41 -8.99
N VAL A 348 -7.24 -25.09 -8.85
CA VAL A 348 -6.40 -24.23 -9.71
C VAL A 348 -5.02 -24.12 -9.06
N THR A 349 -3.97 -24.41 -9.82
CA THR A 349 -2.60 -24.49 -9.26
C THR A 349 -1.65 -23.42 -9.79
N THR A 350 -2.08 -22.63 -10.77
CA THR A 350 -1.24 -21.63 -11.43
C THR A 350 -2.03 -20.43 -11.94
N ALA A 351 -1.42 -19.24 -11.98
CA ALA A 351 -1.93 -18.03 -12.63
C ALA A 351 -1.07 -17.62 -13.85
N ASP A 352 -1.66 -16.86 -14.78
CA ASP A 352 -0.94 -16.21 -15.88
C ASP A 352 -0.52 -14.79 -15.46
N ILE A 353 0.74 -14.61 -15.05
CA ILE A 353 1.29 -13.30 -14.67
C ILE A 353 1.68 -12.44 -15.89
N THR A 354 1.38 -12.89 -17.11
CA THR A 354 1.54 -12.12 -18.37
C THR A 354 0.25 -11.45 -18.83
N ALA A 355 -0.88 -11.73 -18.17
CA ALA A 355 -2.17 -11.20 -18.58
C ALA A 355 -2.19 -9.65 -18.57
N PRO A 356 -2.85 -8.98 -19.53
CA PRO A 356 -2.84 -7.51 -19.61
C PRO A 356 -3.31 -6.78 -18.34
N ALA A 357 -4.20 -7.42 -17.55
CA ALA A 357 -4.67 -6.88 -16.27
C ALA A 357 -3.54 -6.75 -15.24
N ILE A 358 -2.55 -7.64 -15.27
CA ILE A 358 -1.40 -7.64 -14.35
C ILE A 358 -0.59 -6.35 -14.52
N THR A 359 -0.41 -5.86 -15.74
CA THR A 359 0.35 -4.63 -16.01
C THR A 359 -0.54 -3.43 -16.33
N ALA A 360 -1.85 -3.52 -16.11
CA ALA A 360 -2.79 -2.45 -16.43
C ALA A 360 -2.46 -1.17 -15.64
N GLY A 361 -2.40 -0.04 -16.34
CA GLY A 361 -1.99 1.26 -15.78
C GLY A 361 -0.51 1.59 -15.96
N SER A 362 0.30 0.67 -16.47
CA SER A 362 1.70 0.95 -16.80
C SER A 362 1.82 1.96 -17.94
N THR A 363 2.74 2.92 -17.81
CA THR A 363 3.10 3.91 -18.85
C THR A 363 4.47 3.68 -19.46
N ILE A 364 5.20 2.66 -18.99
CA ILE A 364 6.48 2.21 -19.55
C ILE A 364 6.31 1.62 -20.96
N SER A 365 7.19 2.02 -21.90
CA SER A 365 6.98 1.77 -23.33
C SER A 365 7.62 0.49 -23.88
N GLY A 366 8.39 -0.26 -23.08
CA GLY A 366 9.11 -1.45 -23.56
C GLY A 366 8.77 -2.77 -22.87
N PRO A 367 9.47 -3.87 -23.26
CA PRO A 367 9.00 -5.23 -23.02
C PRO A 367 9.10 -5.64 -21.55
N TYR A 368 8.16 -6.49 -21.12
CA TYR A 368 8.19 -7.13 -19.82
C TYR A 368 9.01 -8.43 -19.85
N THR A 369 9.79 -8.64 -18.79
CA THR A 369 10.56 -9.85 -18.50
C THR A 369 10.21 -10.33 -17.10
N TYR A 370 10.35 -11.63 -16.84
CA TYR A 370 9.83 -12.28 -15.64
C TYR A 370 10.96 -12.98 -14.89
N TRP A 371 10.98 -12.85 -13.56
CA TRP A 371 12.10 -13.23 -12.71
C TRP A 371 11.62 -13.87 -11.40
N GLN A 372 12.45 -14.74 -10.83
CA GLN A 372 12.21 -15.40 -9.54
C GLN A 372 12.75 -14.61 -8.35
N ASP A 373 13.59 -13.60 -8.62
CA ASP A 373 14.26 -12.78 -7.61
C ASP A 373 14.20 -11.30 -7.98
N GLU A 374 14.21 -10.44 -6.96
CA GLU A 374 14.15 -8.98 -7.11
C GLU A 374 15.33 -8.41 -7.90
N ALA A 375 16.49 -9.08 -7.84
CA ALA A 375 17.69 -8.63 -8.56
C ALA A 375 17.66 -8.99 -10.06
N ALA A 376 16.60 -9.63 -10.55
CA ALA A 376 16.49 -10.11 -11.92
C ALA A 376 17.73 -10.93 -12.35
N THR A 377 18.16 -11.87 -11.51
CA THR A 377 19.30 -12.76 -11.80
C THR A 377 18.87 -14.16 -12.20
N ILE A 378 17.65 -14.56 -11.84
CA ILE A 378 17.07 -15.87 -12.09
C ILE A 378 15.80 -15.70 -12.92
N ALA A 379 15.92 -15.90 -14.23
CA ALA A 379 14.80 -15.75 -15.15
C ALA A 379 13.70 -16.77 -14.84
N PHE A 380 12.45 -16.30 -14.82
CA PHE A 380 11.27 -17.16 -14.73
C PHE A 380 10.74 -17.47 -16.14
N THR A 381 10.90 -18.73 -16.57
CA THR A 381 10.69 -19.13 -17.96
C THR A 381 9.27 -19.58 -18.29
N THR A 382 8.37 -19.65 -17.30
CA THR A 382 6.98 -20.13 -17.47
C THR A 382 5.94 -19.17 -16.86
N PRO A 383 5.96 -17.87 -17.23
CA PRO A 383 5.12 -16.85 -16.59
C PRO A 383 3.61 -17.00 -16.86
N THR A 384 3.20 -17.82 -17.83
CA THR A 384 1.78 -18.10 -18.10
C THR A 384 1.17 -19.16 -17.16
N VAL A 385 2.01 -19.83 -16.36
CA VAL A 385 1.60 -20.91 -15.44
C VAL A 385 2.36 -20.79 -14.11
N ALA A 386 2.36 -19.60 -13.52
CA ALA A 386 3.02 -19.28 -12.27
C ALA A 386 2.31 -19.95 -11.06
N PRO A 387 2.97 -20.85 -10.31
CA PRO A 387 2.43 -21.38 -9.06
C PRO A 387 2.28 -20.30 -7.97
N VAL A 388 1.69 -20.67 -6.83
CA VAL A 388 1.67 -19.80 -5.64
C VAL A 388 3.09 -19.39 -5.25
N GLY A 389 3.29 -18.09 -5.07
CA GLY A 389 4.59 -17.50 -4.76
C GLY A 389 4.71 -16.06 -5.21
N THR A 390 5.84 -15.44 -4.89
CA THR A 390 6.20 -14.10 -5.35
C THR A 390 7.18 -14.20 -6.51
N TYR A 391 6.87 -13.48 -7.58
CA TYR A 391 7.70 -13.31 -8.77
C TYR A 391 7.94 -11.83 -9.01
N TYR A 392 8.76 -11.51 -10.00
CA TYR A 392 9.12 -10.13 -10.32
C TYR A 392 8.97 -9.86 -11.82
N ILE A 393 8.25 -8.79 -12.14
CA ILE A 393 8.08 -8.29 -13.51
C ILE A 393 9.02 -7.10 -13.68
N LYS A 394 9.91 -7.22 -14.67
CA LYS A 394 10.86 -6.17 -15.03
C LYS A 394 10.50 -5.62 -16.41
N ALA A 395 10.30 -4.31 -16.49
CA ALA A 395 10.12 -3.58 -17.72
C ALA A 395 11.41 -2.85 -18.08
N VAL A 396 11.74 -2.81 -19.37
CA VAL A 396 12.79 -1.92 -19.91
C VAL A 396 12.10 -0.91 -20.80
N ASP A 397 12.19 0.37 -20.47
CA ASP A 397 11.61 1.44 -21.27
C ASP A 397 12.35 1.57 -22.62
N ASN A 398 11.62 1.57 -23.74
CA ASN A 398 12.25 1.55 -25.07
C ASN A 398 12.92 2.88 -25.42
N ASP A 399 12.46 3.99 -24.84
CA ASP A 399 12.92 5.33 -25.16
C ASP A 399 14.16 5.69 -24.34
N SER A 400 14.14 5.33 -23.05
CA SER A 400 15.21 5.65 -22.09
C SER A 400 16.19 4.51 -21.83
N GLY A 401 15.81 3.26 -22.10
CA GLY A 401 16.56 2.08 -21.65
C GLY A 401 16.50 1.87 -20.13
N CYS A 402 15.64 2.61 -19.41
CA CYS A 402 15.48 2.49 -17.98
C CYS A 402 14.82 1.16 -17.61
N GLU A 403 15.28 0.53 -16.52
CA GLU A 403 14.73 -0.73 -16.05
C GLU A 403 13.96 -0.49 -14.75
N ILE A 404 12.74 -1.01 -14.65
CA ILE A 404 11.93 -0.99 -13.41
C ILE A 404 11.49 -2.41 -13.13
N ILE A 405 11.68 -2.88 -11.91
CA ILE A 405 11.21 -4.19 -11.45
C ILE A 405 10.23 -4.06 -10.30
N LYS A 406 9.12 -4.82 -10.34
CA LYS A 406 8.12 -4.87 -9.27
C LYS A 406 7.70 -6.31 -8.97
N PRO A 407 7.36 -6.63 -7.70
CA PRO A 407 6.85 -7.95 -7.36
C PRO A 407 5.43 -8.15 -7.90
N VAL A 408 5.09 -9.41 -8.19
CA VAL A 408 3.73 -9.93 -8.42
C VAL A 408 3.55 -11.17 -7.54
N THR A 409 2.46 -11.22 -6.79
CA THR A 409 2.18 -12.31 -5.85
C THR A 409 1.01 -13.15 -6.34
N VAL A 410 1.27 -14.43 -6.59
CA VAL A 410 0.21 -15.42 -6.81
C VAL A 410 -0.14 -16.01 -5.46
N SER A 411 -1.36 -15.79 -4.99
CA SER A 411 -1.89 -16.31 -3.73
C SER A 411 -2.95 -17.38 -3.96
N ASN A 412 -3.25 -18.16 -2.92
CA ASN A 412 -4.43 -19.03 -2.88
C ASN A 412 -5.53 -18.36 -2.05
N SER A 413 -6.77 -18.61 -2.43
CA SER A 413 -7.94 -18.30 -1.63
C SER A 413 -8.86 -19.51 -1.67
N ASP A 414 -8.54 -20.50 -0.83
CA ASP A 414 -9.31 -21.73 -0.78
C ASP A 414 -10.66 -21.46 -0.12
N LEU A 415 -11.73 -21.63 -0.89
CA LEU A 415 -13.09 -21.68 -0.41
C LEU A 415 -13.38 -23.12 0.00
N ASP A 416 -13.82 -23.34 1.24
CA ASP A 416 -14.16 -24.65 1.78
C ASP A 416 -15.58 -24.65 2.35
N SER A 417 -16.25 -25.79 2.32
CA SER A 417 -17.56 -25.98 2.93
C SER A 417 -17.72 -27.32 3.59
N SER A 418 -18.46 -27.33 4.69
CA SER A 418 -18.91 -28.52 5.38
C SER A 418 -20.38 -28.37 5.77
N TYR A 419 -21.06 -29.46 6.11
CA TYR A 419 -22.45 -29.39 6.53
C TYR A 419 -22.77 -30.41 7.62
N THR A 420 -23.80 -30.10 8.40
CA THR A 420 -24.56 -31.09 9.18
C THR A 420 -26.01 -31.13 8.68
N LYS A 421 -26.72 -32.23 8.96
CA LYS A 421 -28.09 -32.41 8.47
C LYS A 421 -28.99 -33.11 9.49
N GLN A 422 -30.28 -32.80 9.42
CA GLN A 422 -31.35 -33.53 10.07
C GLN A 422 -32.22 -34.23 9.02
N ASN A 423 -32.33 -35.55 9.14
CA ASN A 423 -33.31 -36.32 8.38
C ASN A 423 -34.73 -36.12 8.94
N ILE A 424 -35.74 -36.39 8.12
CA ILE A 424 -37.14 -36.25 8.53
C ILE A 424 -37.48 -37.26 9.63
N THR A 425 -38.22 -36.83 10.65
CA THR A 425 -38.55 -37.65 11.82
C THR A 425 -39.70 -38.64 11.58
N CYS A 426 -40.73 -38.25 10.83
CA CYS A 426 -41.89 -39.10 10.53
C CYS A 426 -42.16 -39.13 9.02
N PHE A 427 -42.66 -40.26 8.52
CA PHE A 427 -42.99 -40.35 7.10
C PHE A 427 -43.99 -39.26 6.68
N GLY A 428 -43.65 -38.50 5.64
CA GLY A 428 -44.48 -37.43 5.08
C GLY A 428 -44.32 -36.06 5.74
N ASP A 429 -43.55 -35.95 6.83
CA ASP A 429 -43.22 -34.66 7.43
C ASP A 429 -42.22 -33.86 6.57
N SER A 430 -42.21 -32.55 6.76
CA SER A 430 -41.28 -31.61 6.11
C SER A 430 -40.42 -30.91 7.16
N ASN A 431 -39.70 -31.67 7.99
CA ASN A 431 -38.87 -31.12 9.08
C ASN A 431 -37.38 -31.45 8.95
N GLY A 432 -36.93 -31.85 7.75
CA GLY A 432 -35.51 -31.97 7.46
C GLY A 432 -34.81 -30.60 7.47
N SER A 433 -33.51 -30.60 7.75
CA SER A 433 -32.67 -29.39 7.73
C SER A 433 -31.24 -29.68 7.29
N ILE A 434 -30.58 -28.64 6.78
CA ILE A 434 -29.16 -28.62 6.42
C ILE A 434 -28.57 -27.36 7.04
N ASP A 435 -27.53 -27.52 7.84
CA ASP A 435 -26.73 -26.44 8.44
C ASP A 435 -25.38 -26.44 7.72
N LEU A 436 -25.12 -25.37 6.96
CA LEU A 436 -23.97 -25.25 6.06
C LEU A 436 -22.94 -24.30 6.68
N SER A 437 -21.72 -24.78 6.85
CA SER A 437 -20.57 -23.98 7.29
C SER A 437 -19.63 -23.74 6.12
N VAL A 438 -19.34 -22.48 5.82
CA VAL A 438 -18.41 -22.06 4.75
C VAL A 438 -17.27 -21.28 5.37
N THR A 439 -16.04 -21.52 4.91
CA THR A 439 -14.84 -20.81 5.36
C THR A 439 -13.91 -20.48 4.19
N GLY A 440 -13.06 -19.46 4.36
CA GLY A 440 -12.11 -19.03 3.34
C GLY A 440 -12.72 -18.08 2.31
N GLY A 441 -12.15 -18.03 1.10
CA GLY A 441 -12.60 -17.11 0.05
C GLY A 441 -12.19 -15.63 0.26
N THR A 442 -12.53 -14.80 -0.73
CA THR A 442 -12.13 -13.38 -0.81
C THR A 442 -13.29 -12.39 -0.63
N GLY A 443 -14.51 -12.86 -0.38
CA GLY A 443 -15.70 -12.00 -0.40
C GLY A 443 -16.93 -12.54 0.33
N SER A 444 -18.06 -11.86 0.10
CA SER A 444 -19.37 -12.27 0.60
C SER A 444 -19.88 -13.49 -0.16
N TYR A 445 -20.40 -14.48 0.56
CA TYR A 445 -20.93 -15.69 -0.05
C TYR A 445 -22.34 -15.49 -0.61
N THR A 446 -22.57 -16.03 -1.81
CA THR A 446 -23.89 -16.24 -2.39
C THR A 446 -24.18 -17.72 -2.48
N TYR A 447 -25.44 -18.08 -2.22
CA TYR A 447 -25.90 -19.46 -2.17
C TYR A 447 -26.92 -19.71 -3.28
N SER A 448 -26.78 -20.86 -3.95
CA SER A 448 -27.75 -21.34 -4.93
C SER A 448 -28.09 -22.78 -4.65
N TRP A 449 -29.27 -23.02 -4.09
CA TRP A 449 -29.78 -24.35 -3.81
C TRP A 449 -30.68 -24.88 -4.92
N THR A 450 -30.51 -26.16 -5.25
CA THR A 450 -31.35 -26.91 -6.19
C THR A 450 -31.71 -28.28 -5.63
N THR A 451 -32.85 -28.83 -6.04
CA THR A 451 -33.28 -30.19 -5.74
C THR A 451 -34.12 -30.74 -6.90
N ASN A 452 -34.07 -32.05 -7.10
CA ASN A 452 -34.83 -32.72 -8.17
C ASN A 452 -35.99 -33.58 -7.64
N ASP A 453 -35.91 -34.00 -6.38
CA ASP A 453 -36.78 -34.99 -5.74
C ASP A 453 -37.24 -34.58 -4.34
N GLY A 454 -36.80 -33.42 -3.84
CA GLY A 454 -37.25 -32.81 -2.59
C GLY A 454 -38.01 -31.48 -2.80
N SER A 455 -38.38 -30.84 -1.68
CA SER A 455 -39.07 -29.55 -1.63
C SER A 455 -38.70 -28.78 -0.34
N GLY A 456 -39.19 -27.55 -0.19
CA GLY A 456 -38.97 -26.71 1.01
C GLY A 456 -37.74 -25.79 0.96
N LEU A 457 -37.05 -25.70 -0.18
CA LEU A 457 -35.87 -24.85 -0.32
C LEU A 457 -36.18 -23.36 -0.17
N ASN A 458 -35.26 -22.66 0.49
CA ASN A 458 -35.03 -21.24 0.33
C ASN A 458 -33.76 -21.03 -0.50
N PRO A 459 -33.85 -20.81 -1.83
CA PRO A 459 -32.74 -20.97 -2.76
C PRO A 459 -31.47 -20.16 -2.46
N SER A 460 -31.60 -19.03 -1.75
CA SER A 460 -30.50 -18.11 -1.43
C SER A 460 -30.10 -18.09 0.06
N SER A 461 -30.71 -18.94 0.89
CA SER A 461 -30.36 -19.05 2.31
C SER A 461 -29.14 -19.95 2.48
N GLN A 462 -28.24 -19.58 3.40
CA GLN A 462 -27.12 -20.43 3.79
C GLN A 462 -27.63 -21.76 4.35
N ASP A 463 -28.47 -21.68 5.37
CA ASP A 463 -29.07 -22.83 6.02
C ASP A 463 -30.47 -23.11 5.49
N GLN A 464 -30.83 -24.39 5.49
CA GLN A 464 -32.11 -24.88 5.01
C GLN A 464 -32.86 -25.58 6.13
N SER A 465 -34.16 -25.34 6.22
CA SER A 465 -35.05 -26.00 7.16
C SER A 465 -36.42 -26.20 6.51
N GLY A 466 -37.24 -27.09 7.06
CA GLY A 466 -38.53 -27.38 6.48
C GLY A 466 -38.47 -28.28 5.23
N LEU A 467 -37.38 -29.04 5.07
CA LEU A 467 -37.11 -29.85 3.89
C LEU A 467 -37.89 -31.16 3.90
N THR A 468 -38.28 -31.62 2.71
CA THR A 468 -38.78 -32.98 2.49
C THR A 468 -37.64 -33.96 2.14
N ALA A 469 -37.94 -35.24 1.96
CA ALA A 469 -36.90 -36.22 1.58
C ALA A 469 -36.48 -35.98 0.14
N GLY A 470 -35.17 -35.97 -0.11
CA GLY A 470 -34.63 -35.71 -1.43
C GLY A 470 -33.14 -35.40 -1.40
N THR A 471 -32.60 -35.12 -2.58
CA THR A 471 -31.22 -34.72 -2.81
C THR A 471 -31.16 -33.22 -3.08
N TYR A 472 -30.35 -32.52 -2.29
CA TYR A 472 -30.16 -31.08 -2.33
C TYR A 472 -28.73 -30.78 -2.73
N LYS A 473 -28.55 -29.89 -3.70
CA LYS A 473 -27.23 -29.42 -4.12
C LYS A 473 -27.15 -27.92 -3.86
N VAL A 474 -26.10 -27.49 -3.17
CA VAL A 474 -25.76 -26.08 -3.00
C VAL A 474 -24.54 -25.76 -3.85
N THR A 475 -24.58 -24.63 -4.53
CA THR A 475 -23.41 -23.94 -5.05
C THR A 475 -23.16 -22.71 -4.19
N VAL A 476 -21.94 -22.58 -3.67
CA VAL A 476 -21.48 -21.40 -2.95
C VAL A 476 -20.50 -20.65 -3.84
N ASP A 477 -20.69 -19.35 -3.98
CA ASP A 477 -19.87 -18.45 -4.78
C ASP A 477 -19.49 -17.22 -3.95
N ASP A 478 -18.20 -16.95 -3.81
CA ASP A 478 -17.67 -15.77 -3.08
C ASP A 478 -17.35 -14.58 -4.01
N GLY A 479 -17.66 -14.71 -5.31
CA GLY A 479 -17.35 -13.75 -6.36
C GLY A 479 -16.07 -14.06 -7.14
N ASN A 480 -15.22 -14.96 -6.64
CA ASN A 480 -13.97 -15.41 -7.27
C ASN A 480 -13.98 -16.94 -7.50
N CYS A 481 -14.27 -17.69 -6.43
CA CYS A 481 -14.27 -19.14 -6.36
C CYS A 481 -15.68 -19.70 -6.17
N THR A 482 -15.93 -20.86 -6.80
CA THR A 482 -17.17 -21.61 -6.64
C THR A 482 -16.92 -23.01 -6.12
N ILE A 483 -17.70 -23.43 -5.13
CA ILE A 483 -17.73 -24.81 -4.62
C ILE A 483 -19.15 -25.36 -4.62
N SER A 484 -19.29 -26.68 -4.63
CA SER A 484 -20.60 -27.33 -4.63
C SER A 484 -20.64 -28.52 -3.69
N GLU A 485 -21.69 -28.57 -2.87
CA GLU A 485 -21.98 -29.68 -1.97
C GLU A 485 -23.28 -30.37 -2.34
N THR A 486 -23.35 -31.68 -2.09
CA THR A 486 -24.56 -32.47 -2.30
C THR A 486 -24.95 -33.19 -1.02
N VAL A 487 -26.18 -32.97 -0.58
CA VAL A 487 -26.73 -33.46 0.69
C VAL A 487 -28.01 -34.25 0.42
N VAL A 488 -28.10 -35.46 0.97
CA VAL A 488 -29.30 -36.29 0.88
C VAL A 488 -30.06 -36.27 2.20
N ILE A 489 -31.32 -35.82 2.18
CA ILE A 489 -32.26 -35.90 3.29
C ILE A 489 -33.12 -37.14 3.11
N THR A 490 -33.12 -38.03 4.10
CA THR A 490 -33.95 -39.24 4.10
C THR A 490 -35.12 -39.13 5.05
N GLN A 491 -36.11 -40.00 4.91
CA GLN A 491 -37.24 -40.14 5.84
C GLN A 491 -37.46 -41.60 6.24
N ALA A 492 -38.21 -41.80 7.32
CA ALA A 492 -38.70 -43.13 7.72
C ALA A 492 -39.64 -43.72 6.67
N VAL A 493 -39.76 -45.04 6.62
CA VAL A 493 -40.71 -45.73 5.73
C VAL A 493 -42.13 -45.60 6.28
N ALA A 494 -43.12 -45.43 5.40
CA ALA A 494 -44.53 -45.44 5.78
C ALA A 494 -44.88 -46.75 6.49
N VAL A 495 -45.66 -46.66 7.57
CA VAL A 495 -46.24 -47.84 8.21
C VAL A 495 -47.58 -48.11 7.55
N ASP A 496 -47.80 -49.34 7.09
CA ASP A 496 -49.10 -49.73 6.55
C ASP A 496 -50.17 -49.58 7.64
N PRO A 497 -51.35 -49.00 7.30
CA PRO A 497 -52.44 -48.93 8.26
C PRO A 497 -52.86 -50.34 8.70
N PRO A 498 -53.25 -50.55 9.96
CA PRO A 498 -53.82 -51.81 10.38
C PRO A 498 -55.07 -52.10 9.54
N VAL A 499 -55.11 -53.27 8.89
CA VAL A 499 -56.25 -53.70 8.10
C VAL A 499 -57.32 -54.24 9.05
N SER A 500 -58.50 -53.59 9.09
CA SER A 500 -59.64 -54.13 9.82
C SER A 500 -60.13 -55.42 9.15
N GLY A 501 -60.48 -56.43 9.95
CA GLY A 501 -61.12 -57.66 9.48
C GLY A 501 -62.55 -57.48 8.94
N GLY A 502 -63.07 -56.24 8.92
CA GLY A 502 -64.41 -55.87 8.46
C GLY A 502 -65.38 -55.61 9.61
N ASP A 503 -66.53 -54.99 9.28
CA ASP A 503 -67.65 -54.82 10.22
C ASP A 503 -68.22 -56.20 10.58
N GLN A 504 -68.38 -56.48 11.87
CA GLN A 504 -69.06 -57.70 12.32
C GLN A 504 -70.44 -57.35 12.87
N THR A 505 -71.49 -57.95 12.29
CA THR A 505 -72.86 -57.83 12.79
C THR A 505 -73.03 -58.78 13.98
N GLU A 506 -73.13 -58.24 15.18
CA GLU A 506 -73.53 -59.01 16.36
C GLU A 506 -75.04 -59.31 16.34
N CYS A 507 -75.38 -60.53 16.75
CA CYS A 507 -76.66 -60.82 17.38
C CYS A 507 -76.33 -61.20 18.82
N GLU A 508 -77.00 -60.60 19.82
CA GLU A 508 -76.87 -60.99 21.22
C GLU A 508 -77.24 -62.47 21.37
N ALA A 509 -76.24 -63.34 21.43
CA ALA A 509 -76.41 -64.74 21.72
C ALA A 509 -75.42 -65.13 22.81
N SER A 510 -75.92 -65.87 23.81
CA SER A 510 -75.08 -66.47 24.85
C SER A 510 -74.49 -67.77 24.29
N PRO A 511 -73.16 -67.99 24.36
CA PRO A 511 -72.16 -67.26 25.15
C PRO A 511 -71.46 -66.07 24.44
N ILE A 512 -70.78 -65.23 25.23
CA ILE A 512 -70.03 -64.03 24.79
C ILE A 512 -69.08 -64.36 23.64
N GLN A 513 -69.16 -63.60 22.54
CA GLN A 513 -68.26 -63.71 21.40
C GLN A 513 -66.97 -62.88 21.64
N THR A 514 -65.82 -63.42 21.25
CA THR A 514 -64.51 -62.73 21.34
C THR A 514 -64.14 -62.17 19.97
N LEU A 515 -63.94 -60.85 19.88
CA LEU A 515 -63.42 -60.19 18.68
C LEU A 515 -61.88 -60.23 18.69
N THR A 516 -61.27 -60.59 17.56
CA THR A 516 -59.81 -60.56 17.38
C THR A 516 -59.47 -59.52 16.32
N ALA A 517 -58.70 -58.49 16.70
CA ALA A 517 -58.09 -57.55 15.77
C ALA A 517 -56.59 -57.87 15.62
N THR A 518 -56.07 -57.84 14.39
CA THR A 518 -54.65 -58.10 14.09
C THR A 518 -54.03 -56.86 13.46
N ALA A 519 -52.93 -56.38 14.04
CA ALA A 519 -52.11 -55.32 13.47
C ALA A 519 -50.65 -55.80 13.39
N THR A 520 -50.01 -55.61 12.24
CA THR A 520 -48.59 -55.90 12.05
C THR A 520 -47.84 -54.58 12.07
N VAL A 521 -46.94 -54.38 13.04
CA VAL A 521 -46.09 -53.18 13.13
C VAL A 521 -44.61 -53.54 12.90
N PRO A 522 -43.78 -52.59 12.43
CA PRO A 522 -42.35 -52.78 12.34
C PRO A 522 -41.72 -53.19 13.68
N GLY A 523 -40.62 -53.94 13.62
CA GLY A 523 -39.93 -54.44 14.81
C GLY A 523 -39.54 -53.31 15.77
N GLY A 524 -39.92 -53.44 17.05
CA GLY A 524 -39.62 -52.46 18.10
C GLY A 524 -40.74 -51.46 18.41
N GLN A 525 -41.88 -51.52 17.72
CA GLN A 525 -43.05 -50.69 18.03
C GLN A 525 -44.15 -51.49 18.75
N ALA A 526 -44.95 -50.80 19.58
CA ALA A 526 -46.08 -51.39 20.31
C ALA A 526 -47.41 -50.92 19.71
N VAL A 527 -48.36 -51.85 19.60
CA VAL A 527 -49.74 -51.54 19.20
C VAL A 527 -50.54 -51.21 20.46
N VAL A 528 -51.15 -50.03 20.51
CA VAL A 528 -52.08 -49.63 21.56
C VAL A 528 -53.50 -49.67 20.98
N TRP A 529 -54.39 -50.43 21.63
CA TRP A 529 -55.80 -50.55 21.23
C TRP A 529 -56.66 -49.70 22.15
N TYR A 530 -57.69 -49.05 21.59
CA TYR A 530 -58.68 -48.26 22.33
C TYR A 530 -60.08 -48.82 22.08
N ASP A 531 -60.90 -48.90 23.12
CA ASP A 531 -62.31 -49.29 23.07
C ASP A 531 -63.19 -48.04 22.93
N ALA A 532 -63.44 -47.65 21.67
CA ALA A 532 -64.35 -46.58 21.23
C ALA A 532 -63.81 -45.15 21.08
N ALA A 533 -64.51 -44.40 20.22
CA ALA A 533 -64.27 -42.99 19.94
C ALA A 533 -64.71 -42.10 21.11
N THR A 534 -63.81 -41.23 21.57
CA THR A 534 -64.17 -39.94 22.17
C THR A 534 -63.87 -38.83 21.20
#